data_AF-A0A8S2PWI1-F1
#
_entry.id   AF-A0A8S2PWI1-F1
#
_cell.length_a   1.000
_cell.length_b   1.000
_cell.length_c   1.000
_cell.angle_alpha   90.00
_cell.angle_beta   90.00
_cell.angle_gamma   90.00
#
_symmetry.space_group_name_H-M   'P 1'
#
loop_
_entity.id
_entity.type
_entity.pdbx_description
1 polymer ?
#
loop_
_entity_poly.entity_id
_entity_poly.type
_entity_poly.pdbx_seq_one_letter_code
_entity_poly.pdbx_strand_id
1 'polypeptide(L)'
;MVEQLSFIFFNESLIFYNLTNYNIQESSSAILVSSSHPYPIQVNIALAVIGTFTSLLTISGNVLVLVSFFVDRQIRQPTNYFIFSLAISDFLIGCISMPFLTLGIYKNQWVLGSFLCDIWLSLDYTVCLASIYTVLLITVDRFCSVKIPAKYRNWRTKKRIIFLVLLTWFVPALIFFISTMGYPLYSKKSNLSLSDLQCDVQWNKNAYFNLG
;
A
#
# COMPACT_ATOMS: atom_id res chain seq x y z
N MET A 1 2.51 -6.28 -8.40
CA MET A 1 1.36 -6.57 -9.29
C MET A 1 0.05 -6.50 -8.51
N VAL A 2 -0.06 -7.14 -7.34
CA VAL A 2 -1.21 -7.01 -6.41
C VAL A 2 -1.36 -5.58 -5.86
N GLU A 3 -0.25 -4.87 -5.62
CA GLU A 3 -0.21 -3.50 -5.08
C GLU A 3 -0.75 -2.42 -6.05
N GLN A 4 -0.49 -2.56 -7.34
CA GLN A 4 -1.12 -1.70 -8.35
C GLN A 4 -2.60 -2.00 -8.46
N LEU A 5 -3.02 -3.26 -8.29
CA LEU A 5 -4.43 -3.63 -8.33
C LEU A 5 -5.21 -3.07 -7.13
N SER A 6 -4.70 -3.06 -5.89
CA SER A 6 -5.43 -2.45 -4.77
C SER A 6 -5.59 -0.94 -4.94
N PHE A 7 -4.54 -0.25 -5.37
CA PHE A 7 -4.58 1.20 -5.63
C PHE A 7 -5.43 1.54 -6.87
N ILE A 8 -5.29 0.80 -7.96
CA ILE A 8 -6.11 0.94 -9.18
C ILE A 8 -7.57 0.58 -8.86
N PHE A 9 -7.85 -0.48 -8.10
CA PHE A 9 -9.22 -0.80 -7.69
C PHE A 9 -9.79 0.30 -6.81
N PHE A 10 -9.05 0.88 -5.87
CA PHE A 10 -9.57 1.98 -5.05
C PHE A 10 -9.78 3.26 -5.87
N ASN A 11 -8.89 3.58 -6.82
CA ASN A 11 -8.94 4.79 -7.63
C ASN A 11 -9.92 4.69 -8.82
N GLU A 12 -9.92 3.59 -9.58
CA GLU A 12 -10.90 3.32 -10.66
C GLU A 12 -12.33 3.30 -10.12
N SER A 13 -12.51 2.78 -8.91
CA SER A 13 -13.84 2.65 -8.32
C SER A 13 -14.34 4.00 -7.76
N LEU A 14 -13.45 4.88 -7.29
CA LEU A 14 -13.74 6.29 -7.01
C LEU A 14 -14.05 7.11 -8.27
N ILE A 15 -13.33 6.86 -9.37
CA ILE A 15 -13.54 7.50 -10.67
C ILE A 15 -14.89 7.07 -11.28
N PHE A 16 -15.22 5.78 -11.22
CA PHE A 16 -16.51 5.24 -11.66
C PHE A 16 -17.69 5.80 -10.83
N TYR A 17 -17.49 5.99 -9.52
CA TYR A 17 -18.46 6.63 -8.63
C TYR A 17 -18.68 8.13 -8.93
N ASN A 18 -17.62 8.87 -9.26
CA ASN A 18 -17.74 10.27 -9.68
C ASN A 18 -18.45 10.42 -11.04
N LEU A 19 -18.20 9.50 -11.98
CA LEU A 19 -18.87 9.48 -13.29
C LEU A 19 -20.36 9.11 -13.19
N THR A 20 -20.75 8.27 -12.24
CA THR A 20 -22.15 7.91 -12.00
C THR A 20 -22.92 9.02 -11.27
N ASN A 21 -22.29 9.75 -10.34
CA ASN A 21 -22.93 10.90 -9.67
C ASN A 21 -23.10 12.12 -10.59
N TYR A 22 -22.22 12.32 -11.57
CA TYR A 22 -22.41 13.40 -12.55
C TYR A 22 -23.72 13.26 -13.34
N ASN A 23 -24.23 12.04 -13.50
CA ASN A 23 -25.49 11.76 -14.18
C ASN A 23 -26.74 11.81 -13.26
N ILE A 24 -26.61 12.03 -11.95
CA ILE A 24 -27.73 11.97 -10.98
C ILE A 24 -28.04 13.35 -10.35
N GLN A 25 -27.29 14.41 -10.68
CA GLN A 25 -27.52 15.74 -10.10
C GLN A 25 -28.60 16.55 -10.85
N GLU A 26 -29.81 16.00 -10.92
CA GLU A 26 -31.03 16.77 -11.18
C GLU A 26 -32.13 16.25 -10.25
N SER A 27 -32.39 16.99 -9.15
CA SER A 27 -33.65 17.05 -8.33
C SER A 27 -33.48 16.92 -6.80
N SER A 28 -33.42 18.08 -6.15
CA SER A 28 -34.12 18.49 -4.90
C SER A 28 -33.96 17.76 -3.55
N SER A 29 -33.18 18.40 -2.67
CA SER A 29 -33.45 18.75 -1.25
C SER A 29 -34.03 17.71 -0.27
N ALA A 30 -33.13 16.97 0.40
CA ALA A 30 -33.10 16.70 1.85
C ALA A 30 -31.86 15.83 2.13
N ILE A 31 -30.88 16.31 2.91
CA ILE A 31 -29.66 15.55 3.22
C ILE A 31 -29.99 14.50 4.29
N LEU A 32 -30.63 13.41 3.88
CA LEU A 32 -30.43 12.12 4.53
C LEU A 32 -29.08 11.62 4.02
N VAL A 33 -28.04 11.68 4.86
CA VAL A 33 -26.79 10.95 4.59
C VAL A 33 -27.13 9.46 4.72
N SER A 34 -27.77 8.91 3.69
CA SER A 34 -27.90 7.49 3.52
C SER A 34 -26.48 6.95 3.45
N SER A 35 -26.17 5.96 4.29
CA SER A 35 -24.91 5.22 4.25
C SER A 35 -24.93 4.34 2.99
N SER A 36 -24.94 4.97 1.83
CA SER A 36 -24.95 4.32 0.54
C SER A 36 -23.61 3.64 0.35
N HIS A 37 -23.62 2.31 0.37
CA HIS A 37 -22.50 1.55 -0.17
C HIS A 37 -22.19 2.11 -1.57
N PRO A 38 -20.93 2.50 -1.85
CA PRO A 38 -20.56 3.08 -3.15
C PRO A 38 -20.77 2.10 -4.32
N TYR A 39 -21.07 0.82 -4.02
CA TYR A 39 -21.36 -0.24 -4.97
C TYR A 39 -22.64 -1.01 -4.57
N PRO A 40 -23.36 -1.61 -5.53
CA PRO A 40 -24.43 -2.55 -5.20
C PRO A 40 -23.86 -3.69 -4.33
N ILE A 41 -24.68 -4.19 -3.39
CA ILE A 41 -24.26 -5.20 -2.40
C ILE A 41 -23.57 -6.42 -3.03
N GLN A 42 -23.99 -6.80 -4.23
CA GLN A 42 -23.41 -7.89 -5.02
C GLN A 42 -21.95 -7.64 -5.42
N VAL A 43 -21.63 -6.41 -5.83
CA VAL A 43 -20.25 -6.02 -6.19
C VAL A 43 -19.37 -5.97 -4.95
N ASN A 44 -19.87 -5.46 -3.83
CA ASN A 44 -19.13 -5.48 -2.56
C ASN A 44 -18.82 -6.90 -2.08
N ILE A 45 -19.80 -7.80 -2.15
CA ILE A 45 -19.60 -9.21 -1.78
C ILE A 45 -18.57 -9.85 -2.74
N ALA A 46 -18.69 -9.61 -4.05
CA ALA A 46 -17.73 -10.13 -5.03
C ALA A 46 -16.31 -9.62 -4.77
N LEU A 47 -16.13 -8.32 -4.52
CA LEU A 47 -14.84 -7.72 -4.20
C LEU A 47 -14.26 -8.28 -2.89
N ALA A 48 -15.07 -8.45 -1.86
CA ALA A 48 -14.64 -9.03 -0.59
C ALA A 48 -14.19 -10.49 -0.76
N VAL A 49 -14.93 -11.30 -1.52
CA VAL A 49 -14.57 -12.70 -1.80
C VAL A 49 -13.29 -12.79 -2.64
N ILE A 50 -13.16 -12.00 -3.70
CA ILE A 50 -11.97 -12.00 -4.55
C ILE A 50 -10.74 -11.48 -3.77
N GLY A 51 -10.92 -10.41 -2.99
CA GLY A 51 -9.85 -9.83 -2.18
C GLY A 51 -9.35 -10.77 -1.09
N THR A 52 -10.27 -11.42 -0.36
CA THR A 52 -9.90 -12.42 0.66
C THR A 52 -9.22 -13.64 0.04
N PHE A 53 -9.73 -14.16 -1.07
CA PHE A 53 -9.10 -15.27 -1.78
C PHE A 53 -7.69 -14.92 -2.28
N THR A 54 -7.53 -13.76 -2.93
CA THR A 54 -6.24 -13.29 -3.42
C THR A 54 -5.25 -13.04 -2.28
N SER A 55 -5.73 -12.52 -1.14
CA SER A 55 -4.92 -12.34 0.06
C SER A 55 -4.41 -13.68 0.59
N LEU A 56 -5.28 -14.70 0.71
CA LEU A 56 -4.87 -16.03 1.16
C LEU A 56 -3.82 -16.67 0.25
N LEU A 57 -3.99 -16.53 -1.07
CA LEU A 57 -2.99 -16.98 -2.04
C LEU A 57 -1.66 -16.23 -1.88
N THR A 58 -1.72 -14.91 -1.70
CA THR A 58 -0.54 -14.06 -1.53
C THR A 58 0.21 -14.40 -0.23
N ILE A 59 -0.51 -14.55 0.88
CA ILE A 59 0.06 -14.92 2.18
C ILE A 59 0.70 -16.31 2.08
N SER A 60 -0.04 -17.31 1.59
CA SER A 60 0.48 -18.68 1.51
C SER A 60 1.71 -18.78 0.61
N GLY A 61 1.69 -18.16 -0.58
CA GLY A 61 2.83 -18.13 -1.50
C GLY A 61 4.06 -17.46 -0.89
N ASN A 62 3.90 -16.30 -0.26
CA ASN A 62 5.02 -15.57 0.32
C ASN A 62 5.56 -16.23 1.60
N VAL A 63 4.71 -16.85 2.41
CA VAL A 63 5.16 -17.67 3.56
C VAL A 63 6.02 -18.83 3.09
N LEU A 64 5.67 -19.52 2.00
CA LEU A 64 6.51 -20.59 1.45
C LEU A 64 7.89 -20.08 1.03
N VAL A 65 7.97 -18.89 0.41
CA VAL A 65 9.23 -18.24 0.05
C VAL A 65 10.05 -17.91 1.31
N LEU A 66 9.42 -17.34 2.34
CA LEU A 66 10.08 -17.03 3.61
C LEU A 66 10.61 -18.30 4.28
N VAL A 67 9.79 -19.36 4.39
CA VAL A 67 10.18 -20.65 4.96
C VAL A 67 11.37 -21.25 4.21
N SER A 68 11.32 -21.25 2.86
CA SER A 68 12.42 -21.74 2.03
C SER A 68 13.75 -21.02 2.33
N PHE A 69 13.70 -19.70 2.50
CA PHE A 69 14.88 -18.90 2.85
C PHE A 69 15.47 -19.23 4.23
N PHE A 70 14.63 -19.58 5.20
CA PHE A 70 15.07 -19.98 6.54
C PHE A 70 15.64 -21.40 6.57
N VAL A 71 14.98 -22.34 5.89
CA VAL A 71 15.34 -23.76 5.86
C VAL A 71 16.66 -23.99 5.10
N ASP A 72 16.81 -23.40 3.92
CA ASP A 72 17.98 -23.68 3.08
C ASP A 72 19.07 -22.59 3.20
N ARG A 73 20.23 -22.97 3.75
CA ARG A 73 21.41 -22.08 3.85
C ARG A 73 22.08 -21.82 2.50
N GLN A 74 21.96 -22.73 1.53
CA GLN A 74 22.54 -22.58 0.18
C GLN A 74 21.84 -21.48 -0.63
N ILE A 75 20.57 -21.20 -0.31
CA ILE A 75 19.75 -20.15 -0.93
C ILE A 75 20.12 -18.74 -0.42
N ARG A 76 20.96 -18.59 0.63
CA ARG A 76 21.32 -17.28 1.21
C ARG A 76 22.38 -16.50 0.42
N GLN A 77 22.13 -16.35 -0.87
CA GLN A 77 22.93 -15.54 -1.79
C GLN A 77 22.53 -14.06 -1.70
N PRO A 78 23.43 -13.11 -1.98
CA PRO A 78 23.13 -11.67 -1.88
C PRO A 78 21.88 -11.27 -2.67
N THR A 79 21.70 -11.78 -3.90
CA THR A 79 20.54 -11.48 -4.74
C THR A 79 19.21 -11.97 -4.14
N ASN A 80 19.23 -13.04 -3.35
CA ASN A 80 18.01 -13.63 -2.79
C ASN A 80 17.47 -12.82 -1.60
N TYR A 81 18.25 -11.90 -1.03
CA TYR A 81 17.75 -10.95 -0.03
C TYR A 81 16.72 -9.97 -0.60
N PHE A 82 16.79 -9.65 -1.90
CA PHE A 82 15.75 -8.84 -2.54
C PHE A 82 14.43 -9.60 -2.64
N ILE A 83 14.47 -10.88 -2.99
CA ILE A 83 13.29 -11.75 -3.04
C ILE A 83 12.70 -11.91 -1.64
N PHE A 84 13.55 -12.07 -0.63
CA PHE A 84 13.12 -12.11 0.77
C PHE A 84 12.45 -10.80 1.20
N SER A 85 13.00 -9.65 0.84
CA SER A 85 12.39 -8.33 1.09
C SER A 85 11.01 -8.22 0.44
N LEU A 86 10.87 -8.68 -0.80
CA LEU A 86 9.60 -8.69 -1.53
C LEU A 86 8.56 -9.60 -0.83
N ALA A 87 8.98 -10.78 -0.38
CA ALA A 87 8.10 -11.70 0.34
C ALA A 87 7.61 -11.13 1.67
N ILE A 88 8.45 -10.34 2.37
CA ILE A 88 8.03 -9.62 3.59
C ILE A 88 6.99 -8.55 3.26
N SER A 89 7.21 -7.72 2.23
CA SER A 89 6.27 -6.66 1.85
C SER A 89 4.90 -7.24 1.48
N ASP A 90 4.88 -8.26 0.62
CA ASP A 90 3.63 -8.89 0.18
C ASP A 90 2.89 -9.59 1.33
N PHE A 91 3.62 -10.21 2.26
CA PHE A 91 3.05 -10.80 3.46
C PHE A 91 2.40 -9.74 4.37
N LEU A 92 3.09 -8.62 4.62
CA LEU A 92 2.55 -7.53 5.45
C LEU A 92 1.29 -6.92 4.83
N ILE A 93 1.24 -6.74 3.51
CA ILE A 93 0.05 -6.24 2.81
C ILE A 93 -1.12 -7.21 2.93
N GLY A 94 -0.90 -8.50 2.67
CA GLY A 94 -1.95 -9.52 2.79
C GLY A 94 -2.51 -9.62 4.21
N CYS A 95 -1.64 -9.53 5.22
CA CYS A 95 -2.02 -9.68 6.62
C CYS A 95 -2.60 -8.41 7.27
N ILE A 96 -2.20 -7.21 6.84
CA ILE A 96 -2.57 -5.95 7.51
C ILE A 96 -3.43 -5.08 6.60
N SER A 97 -3.04 -4.84 5.35
CA SER A 97 -3.76 -3.92 4.46
C SER A 97 -5.16 -4.44 4.11
N MET A 98 -5.24 -5.70 3.69
CA MET A 98 -6.49 -6.33 3.25
C MET A 98 -7.59 -6.42 4.33
N PRO A 99 -7.31 -6.86 5.58
CA PRO A 99 -8.37 -6.94 6.61
C PRO A 99 -8.83 -5.55 7.09
N PHE A 100 -7.93 -4.57 7.20
CA PHE A 100 -8.31 -3.21 7.59
C PHE A 100 -9.14 -2.52 6.51
N LEU A 101 -8.80 -2.73 5.23
CA LEU A 101 -9.61 -2.28 4.09
C LEU A 101 -11.02 -2.89 4.13
N THR A 102 -11.11 -4.21 4.34
CA THR A 102 -12.39 -4.94 4.42
C THR A 102 -13.26 -4.43 5.57
N LEU A 103 -12.65 -4.14 6.73
CA LEU A 103 -13.34 -3.57 7.88
C LEU A 103 -13.90 -2.18 7.57
N GLY A 104 -13.13 -1.33 6.88
CA GLY A 104 -13.57 0.00 6.45
C GLY A 104 -14.76 -0.06 5.48
N ILE A 105 -14.72 -0.97 4.51
CA ILE A 105 -15.82 -1.19 3.55
C ILE A 105 -17.07 -1.73 4.25
N TYR A 106 -16.91 -2.70 5.16
CA TYR A 106 -18.05 -3.30 5.86
C TYR A 106 -18.76 -2.32 6.80
N LYS A 107 -17.99 -1.49 7.50
CA LYS A 107 -18.53 -0.50 8.44
C LYS A 107 -18.97 0.79 7.76
N ASN A 108 -18.66 1.00 6.48
CA ASN A 108 -18.76 2.28 5.76
C ASN A 108 -18.10 3.44 6.53
N GLN A 109 -17.23 3.12 7.50
CA GLN A 109 -16.53 4.09 8.32
C GLN A 109 -15.29 3.49 8.99
N TRP A 110 -14.29 4.33 9.27
CA TRP A 110 -13.10 3.99 10.02
C TRP A 110 -13.36 4.09 11.53
N VAL A 111 -13.48 2.95 12.19
CA VAL A 111 -13.83 2.86 13.62
C VAL A 111 -12.62 2.77 14.56
N LEU A 112 -11.41 2.64 14.03
CA LEU A 112 -10.18 2.38 14.80
C LEU A 112 -9.49 3.67 15.27
N GLY A 113 -10.08 4.84 15.00
CA GLY A 113 -9.57 6.15 15.38
C GLY A 113 -8.49 6.70 14.43
N SER A 114 -8.31 8.01 14.45
CA SER A 114 -7.51 8.75 13.46
C SER A 114 -6.02 8.37 13.49
N PHE A 115 -5.47 8.11 14.68
CA PHE A 115 -4.07 7.69 14.82
C PHE A 115 -3.75 6.36 14.12
N LEU A 116 -4.65 5.37 14.23
CA LEU A 116 -4.47 4.09 13.54
C LEU A 116 -4.67 4.21 12.02
N CYS A 117 -5.53 5.12 11.56
CA CYS A 117 -5.68 5.43 10.14
C CYS A 117 -4.38 6.00 9.56
N ASP A 118 -3.80 7.00 10.23
CA ASP A 118 -2.57 7.66 9.82
C ASP A 118 -1.37 6.68 9.76
N ILE A 119 -1.26 5.79 10.75
CA ILE A 119 -0.25 4.72 10.76
C ILE A 119 -0.49 3.74 9.62
N TRP A 120 -1.73 3.27 9.47
CA TRP A 120 -2.08 2.27 8.47
C TRP A 120 -1.80 2.76 7.05
N LEU A 121 -2.26 3.98 6.72
CA LEU A 121 -1.98 4.62 5.43
C LEU A 121 -0.47 4.78 5.23
N SER A 122 0.25 5.33 6.21
CA SER A 122 1.70 5.53 6.09
C SER A 122 2.46 4.22 5.86
N LEU A 123 2.05 3.14 6.54
CA LEU A 123 2.60 1.81 6.35
C LEU A 123 2.30 1.28 4.94
N ASP A 124 1.05 1.37 4.48
CA ASP A 124 0.64 0.88 3.15
C ASP A 124 1.43 1.54 2.02
N TYR A 125 1.55 2.88 2.05
CA TYR A 125 2.38 3.63 1.10
C TYR A 125 3.87 3.27 1.19
N THR A 126 4.38 3.07 2.41
CA THR A 126 5.78 2.68 2.63
C THR A 126 6.08 1.33 2.02
N VAL A 127 5.22 0.34 2.26
CA VAL A 127 5.43 -1.02 1.77
C VAL A 127 5.35 -1.05 0.24
N CYS A 128 4.42 -0.31 -0.37
CA CYS A 128 4.33 -0.18 -1.82
C CYS A 128 5.60 0.42 -2.44
N LEU A 129 6.13 1.52 -1.88
CA LEU A 129 7.39 2.10 -2.38
C LEU A 129 8.58 1.16 -2.15
N ALA A 130 8.64 0.48 -1.00
CA ALA A 130 9.70 -0.47 -0.71
C ALA A 130 9.70 -1.63 -1.71
N SER A 131 8.53 -2.14 -2.11
CA SER A 131 8.36 -3.16 -3.16
C SER A 131 8.87 -2.66 -4.52
N ILE A 132 8.44 -1.47 -4.96
CA ILE A 132 8.90 -0.86 -6.22
C ILE A 132 10.43 -0.70 -6.22
N TYR A 133 11.01 -0.13 -5.16
CA TYR A 133 12.45 0.03 -5.05
C TYR A 133 13.18 -1.32 -5.03
N THR A 134 12.61 -2.33 -4.38
CA THR A 134 13.18 -3.69 -4.38
C THR A 134 13.20 -4.29 -5.78
N VAL A 135 12.11 -4.16 -6.55
CA VAL A 135 12.03 -4.63 -7.96
C VAL A 135 13.00 -3.86 -8.86
N LEU A 136 13.13 -2.55 -8.67
CA LEU A 136 14.13 -1.75 -9.38
C LEU A 136 15.55 -2.22 -9.07
N LEU A 137 15.87 -2.49 -7.81
CA LEU A 137 17.18 -3.02 -7.41
C LEU A 137 17.43 -4.42 -8.00
N ILE A 138 16.42 -5.28 -8.07
CA ILE A 138 16.53 -6.59 -8.75
C ILE A 138 16.87 -6.38 -10.23
N THR A 139 16.18 -5.46 -10.89
CA THR A 139 16.39 -5.15 -12.30
C THR A 139 17.81 -4.63 -12.55
N VAL A 140 18.28 -3.71 -11.69
CA VAL A 140 19.64 -3.18 -11.74
C VAL A 140 20.69 -4.28 -11.45
N ASP A 141 20.47 -5.14 -10.45
CA ASP A 141 21.37 -6.28 -10.16
C ASP A 141 21.54 -7.18 -11.38
N ARG A 142 20.45 -7.50 -12.06
CA ARG A 142 20.46 -8.32 -13.27
C ARG A 142 21.16 -7.63 -14.42
N PHE A 143 20.87 -6.35 -14.64
CA PHE A 143 21.54 -5.56 -15.67
C PHE A 143 23.05 -5.49 -15.46
N CYS A 144 23.51 -5.18 -14.24
CA CYS A 144 24.93 -5.12 -13.91
C CYS A 144 25.62 -6.49 -13.99
N SER A 145 24.93 -7.57 -13.61
CA SER A 145 25.45 -8.94 -13.70
C SER A 145 25.70 -9.37 -15.15
N VAL A 146 24.88 -8.92 -16.08
CA VAL A 146 25.03 -9.25 -17.51
C VAL A 146 26.08 -8.35 -18.15
N LYS A 147 26.04 -7.03 -17.89
CA LYS A 147 26.89 -6.07 -18.58
C LYS A 147 28.35 -6.06 -18.10
N ILE A 148 28.60 -6.27 -16.80
CA ILE A 148 29.94 -6.16 -16.21
C ILE A 148 30.19 -7.26 -15.15
N PRO A 149 30.20 -8.55 -15.54
CA PRO A 149 30.17 -9.67 -14.61
C PRO A 149 31.36 -9.71 -13.63
N ALA A 150 32.58 -9.47 -14.11
CA ALA A 150 33.79 -9.57 -13.28
C ALA A 150 33.87 -8.49 -12.19
N LYS A 151 33.60 -7.23 -12.55
CA LYS A 151 33.59 -6.11 -11.58
C LYS A 151 32.41 -6.22 -10.62
N TYR A 152 31.24 -6.64 -11.12
CA TYR A 152 30.03 -6.74 -10.31
C TYR A 152 30.11 -7.86 -9.28
N ARG A 153 30.71 -9.01 -9.62
CA ARG A 153 30.90 -10.14 -8.70
C ARG A 153 31.69 -9.74 -7.44
N ASN A 154 32.74 -8.94 -7.58
CA ASN A 154 33.52 -8.45 -6.43
C ASN A 154 32.80 -7.35 -5.64
N TRP A 155 31.94 -6.57 -6.28
CA TRP A 155 31.18 -5.52 -5.61
C TRP A 155 30.01 -6.07 -4.79
N ARG A 156 29.37 -7.15 -5.25
CA ARG A 156 28.17 -7.77 -4.68
C ARG A 156 28.47 -8.52 -3.36
N THR A 157 28.50 -7.78 -2.25
CA THR A 157 28.67 -8.34 -0.90
C THR A 157 27.35 -8.39 -0.14
N LYS A 158 27.19 -9.38 0.74
CA LYS A 158 25.96 -9.54 1.57
C LYS A 158 25.64 -8.28 2.37
N LYS A 159 26.66 -7.66 2.99
CA LYS A 159 26.51 -6.43 3.78
C LYS A 159 25.94 -5.28 2.95
N ARG A 160 26.43 -5.08 1.72
CA ARG A 160 25.93 -4.03 0.82
C ARG A 160 24.49 -4.28 0.39
N ILE A 161 24.12 -5.52 0.05
CA ILE A 161 22.74 -5.81 -0.33
C ILE A 161 21.79 -5.64 0.85
N ILE A 162 22.14 -6.13 2.04
CA ILE A 162 21.33 -5.90 3.26
C ILE A 162 21.19 -4.39 3.51
N PHE A 163 22.26 -3.62 3.37
CA PHE A 163 22.20 -2.16 3.51
C PHE A 163 21.27 -1.51 2.47
N LEU A 164 21.32 -1.92 1.21
CA LEU A 164 20.40 -1.43 0.17
C LEU A 164 18.95 -1.77 0.49
N VAL A 165 18.67 -3.01 0.92
CA VAL A 165 17.32 -3.41 1.37
C VAL A 165 16.89 -2.53 2.54
N LEU A 166 17.72 -2.34 3.57
CA LEU A 166 17.33 -1.46 4.68
C LEU A 166 17.00 -0.04 4.18
N LEU A 167 17.78 0.52 3.25
CA LEU A 167 17.48 1.82 2.66
C LEU A 167 16.15 1.86 1.92
N THR A 168 15.77 0.81 1.18
CA THR A 168 14.47 0.77 0.48
C THR A 168 13.28 0.76 1.43
N TRP A 169 13.46 0.33 2.68
CA TRP A 169 12.43 0.41 3.71
C TRP A 169 12.48 1.74 4.47
N PHE A 170 13.65 2.17 4.92
CA PHE A 170 13.80 3.35 5.78
C PHE A 170 13.48 4.66 5.06
N VAL A 171 13.90 4.83 3.81
CA VAL A 171 13.69 6.09 3.06
C VAL A 171 12.20 6.39 2.88
N PRO A 172 11.36 5.49 2.32
CA PRO A 172 9.93 5.76 2.19
C PRO A 172 9.22 5.81 3.54
N ALA A 173 9.60 4.98 4.52
CA ALA A 173 9.04 5.02 5.87
C ALA A 173 9.20 6.41 6.49
N LEU A 174 10.40 6.98 6.40
CA LEU A 174 10.70 8.30 6.94
C LEU A 174 9.87 9.38 6.25
N ILE A 175 9.79 9.34 4.90
CA ILE A 175 9.05 10.33 4.12
C ILE A 175 7.56 10.32 4.47
N PHE A 176 6.91 9.15 4.43
CA PHE A 176 5.48 9.06 4.69
C PHE A 176 5.14 9.29 6.15
N PHE A 177 5.94 8.76 7.09
CA PHE A 177 5.66 8.96 8.50
C PHE A 177 5.82 10.42 8.91
N ILE A 178 6.87 11.12 8.44
CA ILE A 178 7.04 12.56 8.67
C ILE A 178 5.92 13.35 7.99
N SER A 179 5.57 13.00 6.75
CA SER A 179 4.51 13.70 6.02
C SER A 179 3.18 13.57 6.74
N THR A 180 2.74 12.36 7.08
CA THR A 180 1.44 12.11 7.72
C THR A 180 1.38 12.67 9.14
N MET A 181 2.37 12.36 9.99
CA MET A 181 2.36 12.79 11.40
C MET A 181 2.76 14.26 11.59
N GLY A 182 3.58 14.80 10.69
CA GLY A 182 4.02 16.20 10.72
C GLY A 182 2.99 17.16 10.14
N TYR A 183 2.18 16.73 9.18
CA TYR A 183 1.14 17.56 8.55
C TYR A 183 0.23 18.32 9.53
N PRO A 184 -0.32 17.72 10.62
CA PRO A 184 -1.13 18.46 11.58
C PRO A 184 -0.39 19.56 12.34
N LEU A 185 0.95 19.48 12.47
CA LEU A 185 1.77 20.53 13.09
C LEU A 185 1.95 21.74 12.17
N TYR A 186 2.01 21.51 10.85
CA TYR A 186 2.14 22.57 9.85
C TYR A 186 0.78 23.18 9.47
N SER A 187 -0.29 22.38 9.51
CA SER A 187 -1.63 22.83 9.16
C SER A 187 -2.28 23.54 10.36
N LYS A 188 -2.14 24.87 10.43
CA LYS A 188 -2.77 25.77 11.43
C LYS A 188 -4.31 25.84 11.34
N LYS A 189 -4.98 24.80 10.86
CA LYS A 189 -6.45 24.74 10.71
C LYS A 189 -7.03 23.86 11.81
N SER A 190 -7.41 24.49 12.92
CA SER A 190 -8.41 23.93 13.84
C SER A 190 -9.75 23.93 13.11
N ASN A 191 -10.24 22.77 12.68
CA ASN A 191 -11.66 22.42 12.59
C ASN A 191 -11.77 20.92 12.34
N LEU A 192 -11.64 20.20 13.44
CA LEU A 192 -12.20 18.88 13.67
C LEU A 192 -13.71 18.95 13.44
N SER A 193 -14.22 18.48 12.31
CA SER A 193 -15.63 18.12 12.16
C SER A 193 -15.92 17.60 10.74
N LEU A 194 -16.51 16.40 10.66
CA LEU A 194 -17.06 15.72 9.48
C LEU A 194 -16.08 14.94 8.57
N SER A 195 -14.92 14.50 9.09
CA SER A 195 -14.03 13.58 8.33
C SER A 195 -13.48 12.41 9.13
N ASP A 196 -14.05 12.10 10.30
CA ASP A 196 -13.62 10.96 11.11
C ASP A 196 -14.27 9.63 10.67
N LEU A 197 -15.21 9.67 9.72
CA LEU A 197 -15.78 8.44 9.17
C LEU A 197 -14.92 7.83 8.07
N GLN A 198 -14.09 8.56 7.32
CA GLN A 198 -13.34 7.98 6.20
C GLN A 198 -11.84 8.12 6.41
N CYS A 199 -11.11 7.00 6.31
CA CYS A 199 -9.66 6.98 6.48
C CYS A 199 -8.98 7.42 5.19
N ASP A 200 -8.56 8.69 5.15
CA ASP A 200 -7.93 9.33 3.99
C ASP A 200 -6.71 10.16 4.41
N VAL A 201 -5.75 10.29 3.49
CA VAL A 201 -4.57 11.12 3.72
C VAL A 201 -4.93 12.61 3.78
N GLN A 202 -4.44 13.29 4.82
CA GLN A 202 -4.82 14.68 5.11
C GLN A 202 -4.33 15.68 4.05
N TRP A 203 -3.18 15.41 3.43
CA TRP A 203 -2.60 16.27 2.40
C TRP A 203 -3.34 16.24 1.06
N ASN A 204 -4.10 15.18 0.74
CA ASN A 204 -4.93 15.10 -0.47
C ASN A 204 -6.13 16.07 -0.42
N LYS A 205 -6.41 16.71 0.73
CA LYS A 205 -7.43 17.77 0.81
C LYS A 205 -6.88 19.14 0.41
N ASN A 206 -5.58 19.27 0.20
CA ASN A 206 -4.95 20.52 -0.23
C ASN A 206 -4.83 20.55 -1.76
N ALA A 207 -5.48 21.54 -2.37
CA ALA A 207 -5.41 21.77 -3.83
C ALA A 207 -3.97 21.91 -4.36
N TYR A 208 -3.03 22.40 -3.55
CA TYR A 208 -1.62 22.52 -3.94
C TYR A 208 -0.96 21.17 -4.29
N PHE A 209 -1.38 20.07 -3.67
CA PHE A 209 -0.80 18.75 -3.90
C PHE A 209 -1.54 17.93 -4.98
N ASN A 210 -2.74 18.34 -5.39
CA ASN A 210 -3.56 17.66 -6.40
C ASN A 210 -3.48 18.29 -7.79
N LEU A 211 -2.68 19.33 -7.98
CA LEU A 211 -2.51 20.04 -9.26
C LEU A 211 -1.35 19.48 -10.10
N GLY A 212 -1.01 18.20 -9.94
CA GLY A 212 0.05 17.50 -10.68
C GLY A 212 -0.52 16.51 -11.69
#